data_AF-A0A959P5Y6-F1
#
_entry.id   AF-A0A959P5Y6-F1
#
_cell.length_a   1.000
_cell.length_b   1.000
_cell.length_c   1.000
_cell.angle_alpha   90.00
_cell.angle_beta   90.00
_cell.angle_gamma   90.00
#
_symmetry.space_group_name_H-M   'P 1'
#
loop_
_entity.id
_entity.type
_entity.pdbx_description
1 polymer ?
#
loop_
_entity_poly.entity_id
_entity_poly.type
_entity_poly.pdbx_seq_one_letter_code
_entity_poly.pdbx_strand_id
1 'polypeptide(L)'
;IVAPFIKSKYYDDSEIAKNIPTDKSFIIPEKKNFENEKATLKKYAEMFCNNGQEKCTKHPHPFFGSLSPQQWSIGMYKHLNHHLKQFGV
;
A
#
# COMPACT_ATOMS: atom_id res chain seq x y z
N ILE A 1 -6.70 17.71 -4.40
CA ILE A 1 -7.02 16.30 -4.75
C ILE A 1 -6.84 16.16 -6.26
N VAL A 2 -5.70 15.63 -6.73
CA VAL A 2 -5.39 15.41 -8.16
C VAL A 2 -5.74 13.95 -8.49
N ALA A 3 -7.00 13.57 -8.34
CA ALA A 3 -7.39 12.16 -8.26
C ALA A 3 -7.73 11.45 -9.59
N PRO A 4 -8.44 12.03 -10.58
CA PRO A 4 -9.03 11.20 -11.63
C PRO A 4 -7.99 10.55 -12.55
N PHE A 5 -6.89 11.25 -12.88
CA PHE A 5 -5.97 10.82 -13.94
C PHE A 5 -4.90 9.81 -13.51
N ILE A 6 -4.68 9.62 -12.21
CA ILE A 6 -3.67 8.68 -11.68
C ILE A 6 -4.26 7.59 -10.79
N LYS A 7 -5.56 7.65 -10.50
CA LYS A 7 -6.24 6.68 -9.66
C LYS A 7 -6.21 5.27 -10.27
N SER A 8 -6.34 5.12 -11.59
CA SER A 8 -6.25 3.79 -12.22
C SER A 8 -4.89 3.15 -12.01
N LYS A 9 -3.81 3.95 -12.05
CA LYS A 9 -2.44 3.47 -11.85
C LYS A 9 -2.23 2.76 -10.51
N TYR A 10 -3.07 3.03 -9.52
CA TYR A 10 -3.03 2.32 -8.24
C TYR A 10 -3.44 0.84 -8.38
N TYR A 11 -4.36 0.50 -9.29
CA TYR A 11 -4.96 -0.84 -9.40
C TYR A 11 -4.95 -1.45 -10.82
N ASP A 12 -4.39 -0.78 -11.82
CA ASP A 12 -4.15 -1.35 -13.16
C ASP A 12 -2.74 -2.00 -13.26
N ASP A 13 -2.29 -2.36 -14.46
CA ASP A 13 -0.98 -3.01 -14.67
C ASP A 13 0.21 -2.03 -14.72
N SER A 14 -0.02 -0.73 -14.52
CA SER A 14 1.06 0.27 -14.55
C SER A 14 2.05 0.07 -13.41
N GLU A 15 3.34 0.18 -13.71
CA GLU A 15 4.36 0.20 -12.68
C GLU A 15 4.30 1.49 -11.84
N ILE A 16 4.55 1.36 -10.54
CA ILE A 16 4.72 2.51 -9.64
C ILE A 16 6.10 3.10 -9.88
N ALA A 17 6.16 4.39 -10.21
CA ALA A 17 7.42 5.08 -10.48
C ALA A 17 8.34 5.03 -9.24
N LYS A 18 9.65 4.91 -9.49
CA LYS A 18 10.66 5.00 -8.44
C LYS A 18 10.86 6.45 -8.00
N ASN A 19 11.33 6.65 -6.76
CA ASN A 19 11.68 7.96 -6.21
C ASN A 19 10.51 8.96 -6.07
N ILE A 20 9.28 8.46 -5.90
CA ILE A 20 8.14 9.29 -5.51
C ILE A 20 8.34 9.75 -4.06
N PRO A 21 8.08 11.03 -3.72
CA PRO A 21 8.25 11.51 -2.35
C PRO A 21 7.35 10.78 -1.37
N THR A 22 7.90 10.41 -0.21
CA THR A 22 7.14 9.92 0.94
C THR A 22 6.35 11.07 1.56
N ASP A 23 5.09 10.82 1.94
CA ASP A 23 4.31 11.80 2.69
C ASP A 23 4.97 12.07 4.05
N LYS A 24 4.98 13.33 4.49
CA LYS A 24 5.62 13.74 5.75
C LYS A 24 5.06 12.97 6.96
N SER A 25 3.81 12.55 6.90
CA SER A 25 3.17 11.75 7.96
C SER A 25 3.74 10.34 8.11
N PHE A 26 4.45 9.83 7.11
CA PHE A 26 5.12 8.52 7.15
C PHE A 26 6.60 8.61 7.52
N ILE A 27 7.12 9.80 7.82
CA ILE A 27 8.47 9.96 8.36
C ILE A 27 8.42 9.54 9.83
N ILE A 28 9.15 8.46 10.18
CA ILE A 28 9.26 7.98 11.56
C ILE A 28 10.60 8.48 12.11
N PRO A 29 10.63 9.56 12.92
CA PRO A 29 11.86 10.11 13.45
C PRO A 29 12.42 9.28 14.61
N GLU A 30 11.58 8.46 15.27
CA GLU A 30 12.02 7.61 16.36
C GLU A 30 12.70 6.33 15.87
N LYS A 31 13.65 5.82 16.67
CA LYS A 31 14.23 4.50 16.44
C LYS A 31 13.20 3.41 16.73
N LYS A 32 12.93 2.57 15.73
CA LYS A 32 12.11 1.35 15.86
C LYS A 32 13.00 0.10 15.90
N ASN A 33 12.49 -0.97 16.51
CA ASN A 33 13.14 -2.27 16.44
C ASN A 33 12.75 -2.96 15.13
N PHE A 34 13.72 -3.11 14.23
CA PHE A 34 13.46 -3.65 12.88
C PHE A 34 12.83 -5.04 12.88
N GLU A 35 13.28 -5.95 13.74
CA GLU A 35 12.73 -7.32 13.78
C GLU A 35 11.27 -7.33 14.23
N ASN A 36 10.90 -6.47 15.18
CA ASN A 36 9.51 -6.32 15.61
C ASN A 36 8.62 -5.75 14.50
N GLU A 37 9.09 -4.72 13.77
CA GLU A 37 8.34 -4.12 12.66
C GLU A 37 8.20 -5.11 11.49
N LYS A 38 9.25 -5.89 11.21
CA LYS A 38 9.23 -6.95 10.19
C LYS A 38 8.24 -8.06 10.54
N ALA A 39 8.21 -8.51 11.80
CA ALA A 39 7.24 -9.50 12.26
C ALA A 39 5.80 -8.95 12.15
N THR A 40 5.60 -7.68 12.50
CA THR A 40 4.32 -6.99 12.37
C THR A 40 3.87 -6.91 10.90
N LEU A 41 4.76 -6.53 9.99
CA LEU A 41 4.47 -6.49 8.56
C LEU A 41 4.05 -7.86 8.02
N LYS A 42 4.78 -8.92 8.37
CA LYS A 42 4.44 -10.30 7.96
C LYS A 42 3.05 -10.71 8.44
N LYS A 43 2.74 -10.46 9.71
CA LYS A 43 1.41 -10.74 10.28
C LYS A 43 0.31 -10.01 9.50
N TYR A 44 0.50 -8.73 9.18
CA TYR A 44 -0.49 -7.99 8.41
C TYR A 44 -0.62 -8.49 6.97
N ALA A 45 0.48 -8.88 6.32
CA ALA A 45 0.44 -9.47 4.98
C ALA A 45 -0.33 -10.80 4.98
N GLU A 46 -0.08 -11.68 5.96
CA GLU A 46 -0.81 -12.94 6.13
C GLU A 46 -2.30 -12.70 6.39
N MET A 47 -2.63 -11.77 7.31
CA MET A 47 -4.01 -11.40 7.59
C MET A 47 -4.73 -10.86 6.33
N PHE A 48 -4.04 -10.02 5.55
CA PHE A 48 -4.59 -9.45 4.32
C PHE A 48 -4.87 -10.54 3.28
N CYS A 49 -3.94 -11.47 3.08
CA CYS A 49 -4.11 -12.61 2.18
C CYS A 49 -5.26 -13.52 2.62
N ASN A 50 -5.32 -13.88 3.91
CA ASN A 50 -6.32 -14.82 4.43
C ASN A 50 -7.75 -14.23 4.43
N ASN A 51 -7.88 -12.93 4.68
CA ASN A 51 -9.18 -12.26 4.72
C ASN A 51 -9.75 -11.99 3.31
N GLY A 52 -8.88 -11.90 2.30
CA GLY A 52 -9.25 -11.67 0.92
C GLY A 52 -9.88 -10.29 0.66
N GLN A 53 -10.25 -10.06 -0.61
CA GLN A 53 -10.78 -8.76 -1.06
C GLN A 53 -12.10 -8.36 -0.38
N GLU A 54 -12.92 -9.32 0.06
CA GLU A 54 -14.25 -9.02 0.64
C GLU A 54 -14.16 -8.27 1.97
N LYS A 55 -13.02 -8.39 2.66
CA LYS A 55 -12.73 -7.70 3.92
C LYS A 55 -11.94 -6.40 3.71
N CYS A 56 -11.60 -6.05 2.47
CA CYS A 56 -11.01 -4.74 2.19
C CYS A 56 -12.00 -3.62 2.53
N THR A 57 -11.46 -2.51 3.03
CA THR A 57 -12.27 -1.38 3.47
C THR A 57 -13.06 -0.75 2.33
N LYS A 58 -14.21 -0.14 2.66
CA LYS A 58 -14.96 0.74 1.76
C LYS A 58 -14.69 2.21 2.05
N HIS A 59 -13.86 2.51 3.04
CA HIS A 59 -13.48 3.88 3.36
C HIS A 59 -12.68 4.50 2.19
N PRO A 60 -12.91 5.79 1.88
CA PRO A 60 -12.14 6.48 0.85
C PRO A 60 -10.64 6.47 1.18
N HIS A 61 -9.82 6.19 0.16
CA HIS A 61 -8.38 6.35 0.27
C HIS A 61 -8.02 7.83 0.41
N PRO A 62 -7.12 8.24 1.33
CA PRO A 62 -6.78 9.65 1.56
C PRO A 62 -6.35 10.41 0.29
N PHE A 63 -5.58 9.74 -0.57
CA PHE A 63 -5.14 10.29 -1.85
C PHE A 63 -6.06 9.99 -3.06
N PHE A 64 -6.53 8.74 -3.24
CA PHE A 64 -7.29 8.30 -4.43
C PHE A 64 -8.81 8.40 -4.31
N GLY A 65 -9.35 8.76 -3.14
CA GLY A 65 -10.78 8.79 -2.87
C GLY A 65 -11.40 7.39 -2.85
N SER A 66 -12.68 7.27 -3.22
CA SER A 66 -13.43 6.01 -3.14
C SER A 66 -12.83 4.91 -4.02
N LEU A 67 -12.54 3.75 -3.45
CA LEU A 67 -12.08 2.57 -4.17
C LEU A 67 -13.02 1.39 -3.86
N SER A 68 -13.23 0.52 -4.85
CA SER A 68 -13.90 -0.75 -4.59
C SER A 68 -12.99 -1.66 -3.74
N PRO A 69 -13.55 -2.66 -3.03
CA PRO A 69 -12.73 -3.63 -2.29
C PRO A 69 -11.70 -4.34 -3.18
N GLN A 70 -12.05 -4.61 -4.45
CA GLN A 70 -11.12 -5.17 -5.44
C GLN A 70 -9.97 -4.19 -5.77
N GLN A 71 -10.27 -2.91 -5.99
CA GLN A 71 -9.26 -1.89 -6.26
C GLN A 71 -8.32 -1.70 -5.06
N TRP A 72 -8.86 -1.73 -3.84
CA TRP A 72 -8.08 -1.78 -2.60
C TRP A 72 -7.17 -3.00 -2.55
N SER A 73 -7.71 -4.18 -2.89
CA SER A 73 -6.96 -5.43 -2.87
C SER A 73 -5.74 -5.40 -3.79
N ILE A 74 -5.96 -5.03 -5.06
CA ILE A 74 -4.90 -4.95 -6.07
C ILE A 74 -3.88 -3.87 -5.69
N GLY A 75 -4.35 -2.68 -5.30
CA GLY A 75 -3.46 -1.56 -5.01
C GLY A 75 -2.58 -1.78 -3.78
N MET A 76 -3.08 -2.43 -2.73
CA MET A 76 -2.26 -2.77 -1.57
C MET A 76 -1.21 -3.84 -1.89
N TYR A 77 -1.56 -4.85 -2.69
CA TYR A 77 -0.58 -5.81 -3.20
C TYR A 77 0.51 -5.10 -4.02
N LYS A 78 0.13 -4.26 -4.99
CA LYS A 78 1.07 -3.51 -5.83
C LYS A 78 1.98 -2.61 -5.00
N HIS A 79 1.42 -1.90 -4.02
CA HIS A 79 2.15 -0.99 -3.14
C HIS A 79 3.18 -1.74 -2.29
N LEU A 80 2.79 -2.85 -1.66
CA LEU A 80 3.72 -3.67 -0.87
C LEU A 80 4.83 -4.25 -1.76
N ASN A 81 4.48 -4.82 -2.92
CA ASN A 81 5.43 -5.38 -3.87
C ASN A 81 6.43 -4.34 -4.40
N HIS A 82 5.98 -3.12 -4.68
CA HIS A 82 6.85 -2.02 -5.07
C HIS A 82 7.92 -1.75 -4.00
N HIS A 83 7.53 -1.69 -2.73
CA HIS A 83 8.49 -1.46 -1.64
C HIS A 83 9.45 -2.63 -1.44
N LEU A 84 8.97 -3.88 -1.49
CA LEU A 84 9.85 -5.05 -1.40
C LEU A 84 10.91 -5.03 -2.50
N LYS A 85 10.50 -4.80 -3.76
CA LYS A 85 11.42 -4.66 -4.90
C LYS A 85 12.37 -3.48 -4.75
N GLN A 86 11.92 -2.34 -4.21
CA GLN A 86 12.78 -1.18 -3.97
C GLN A 86 13.93 -1.52 -3.01
N PHE A 87 13.68 -2.40 -2.04
CA PHE A 87 14.69 -2.86 -1.07
C PHE A 87 15.40 -4.17 -1.49
N GLY A 88 15.10 -4.70 -2.68
CA GLY A 88 15.75 -5.92 -3.21
C GLY A 88 15.32 -7.21 -2.51
N VAL A 89 14.10 -7.26 -1.97
CA VAL A 89 13.47 -8.46 -1.38
C VAL A 89 12.65 -9.22 -2.42
#